data_AF-A0A3S9N125-F1
#
_entry.id   AF-A0A3S9N125-F1
#
_cell.length_a   1.000
_cell.length_b   1.000
_cell.length_c   1.000
_cell.angle_alpha   90.00
_cell.angle_beta   90.00
_cell.angle_gamma   90.00
#
_symmetry.space_group_name_H-M   'P 1'
#
loop_
_entity.id
_entity.type
_entity.pdbx_description
1 polymer ?
#
loop_
_entity_poly.entity_id
_entity_poly.type
_entity_poly.pdbx_seq_one_letter_code
_entity_poly.pdbx_strand_id
1 'polypeptide(L)'
;MCGTVLRDSGSGISGVRVELYDEGGNFIEATTTDANGDYQFTVVRDGTNEQVFTIREIDLQTDVPTGFDIASVSDTDGANDNEITVVVREASRVGNDFVDGPDFDQDGLADSVDLDDDNDGITDVDEGGDTANTDGTGLPNRIDRDADDDGCPDVIEAGFIDNDGDGQLGNQVPPTVDEDGLVTSGNGYLHLEMEIIMERQTF
;
A
#
# COMPACT_ATOMS: atom_id res chain seq x y z
N MET A 1 20.76 14.13 8.57
CA MET A 1 20.14 12.80 8.44
C MET A 1 19.45 12.79 7.10
N CYS A 2 19.52 11.70 6.35
CA CYS A 2 18.86 11.61 5.06
C CYS A 2 18.48 10.16 4.78
N GLY A 3 17.57 10.00 3.86
CA GLY A 3 17.14 8.71 3.34
C GLY A 3 16.33 8.92 2.08
N THR A 4 15.64 7.87 1.70
CA THR A 4 14.75 7.85 0.53
C THR A 4 13.35 7.40 0.91
N VAL A 5 12.37 7.78 0.09
CA VAL A 5 11.08 7.08 0.02
C VAL A 5 11.00 6.48 -1.37
N LEU A 6 10.97 5.15 -1.44
CA LEU A 6 10.99 4.40 -2.70
C LEU A 6 9.71 3.60 -2.85
N ARG A 7 9.31 3.38 -4.09
CA ARG A 7 8.38 2.29 -4.38
C ARG A 7 9.04 0.95 -4.08
N ASP A 8 8.26 -0.05 -3.79
CA ASP A 8 8.62 -1.48 -3.77
C ASP A 8 9.40 -1.93 -5.04
N SER A 9 9.08 -1.32 -6.19
CA SER A 9 9.79 -1.47 -7.47
C SER A 9 11.17 -0.80 -7.52
N GLY A 10 11.56 -0.08 -6.47
CA GLY A 10 12.83 0.63 -6.30
C GLY A 10 12.89 2.04 -6.90
N SER A 11 11.77 2.56 -7.40
CA SER A 11 11.71 3.92 -7.99
C SER A 11 11.32 4.97 -6.96
N GLY A 12 12.02 6.10 -6.91
CA GLY A 12 11.74 7.16 -5.93
C GLY A 12 10.36 7.79 -6.02
N ILE A 13 9.75 8.07 -4.87
CA ILE A 13 8.45 8.72 -4.75
C ILE A 13 8.65 10.19 -4.43
N SER A 14 8.12 11.08 -5.29
CA SER A 14 8.33 12.52 -5.16
C SER A 14 7.16 13.20 -4.44
N GLY A 15 7.47 14.17 -3.58
CA GLY A 15 6.45 14.97 -2.89
C GLY A 15 5.92 14.35 -1.61
N VAL A 16 6.44 13.21 -1.19
CA VAL A 16 6.14 12.59 0.11
C VAL A 16 6.62 13.50 1.21
N ARG A 17 5.78 13.73 2.22
CA ARG A 17 6.11 14.60 3.35
C ARG A 17 6.77 13.79 4.44
N VAL A 18 8.00 14.16 4.79
CA VAL A 18 8.77 13.54 5.88
C VAL A 18 8.91 14.53 7.02
N GLU A 19 8.63 14.10 8.24
CA GLU A 19 8.69 14.88 9.48
C GLU A 19 9.84 14.42 10.37
N LEU A 20 10.38 15.35 11.15
CA LEU A 20 11.43 15.09 12.13
C LEU A 20 10.95 15.50 13.53
N TYR A 21 11.13 14.61 14.50
CA TYR A 21 10.79 14.80 15.91
C TYR A 21 12.00 14.59 16.82
N ASP A 22 11.99 15.27 17.98
CA ASP A 22 12.95 15.00 19.06
C ASP A 22 12.55 13.77 19.90
N GLU A 23 13.44 13.34 20.82
CA GLU A 23 13.20 12.22 21.75
C GLU A 23 11.93 12.40 22.62
N GLY A 24 11.50 13.65 22.85
CA GLY A 24 10.27 13.96 23.58
C GLY A 24 9.00 13.86 22.74
N GLY A 25 9.12 13.54 21.44
CA GLY A 25 8.02 13.52 20.49
C GLY A 25 7.59 14.91 20.03
N ASN A 26 8.42 15.96 20.24
CA ASN A 26 8.11 17.29 19.74
C ASN A 26 8.55 17.44 18.29
N PHE A 27 7.66 17.99 17.47
CA PHE A 27 7.95 18.29 16.06
C PHE A 27 9.08 19.32 15.94
N ILE A 28 10.06 19.04 15.08
CA ILE A 28 11.20 19.92 14.77
C ILE A 28 10.98 20.59 13.42
N GLU A 29 10.90 19.80 12.36
CA GLU A 29 10.77 20.29 10.99
C GLU A 29 10.18 19.21 10.06
N ALA A 30 9.86 19.61 8.83
CA ALA A 30 9.42 18.69 7.78
C ALA A 30 10.06 19.08 6.45
N THR A 31 10.25 18.10 5.59
CA THR A 31 10.69 18.26 4.19
C THR A 31 9.78 17.45 3.27
N THR A 32 9.95 17.61 1.97
CA THR A 32 9.36 16.72 0.97
C THR A 32 10.44 16.03 0.16
N THR A 33 10.20 14.79 -0.24
CA THR A 33 11.10 14.05 -1.13
C THR A 33 11.21 14.72 -2.51
N ASP A 34 12.39 14.64 -3.11
CA ASP A 34 12.61 15.12 -4.47
C ASP A 34 12.17 14.11 -5.54
N ALA A 35 12.51 14.34 -6.82
CA ALA A 35 12.11 13.46 -7.92
C ALA A 35 12.72 12.05 -7.87
N ASN A 36 13.78 11.85 -7.09
CA ASN A 36 14.41 10.54 -6.87
C ASN A 36 13.98 9.91 -5.53
N GLY A 37 13.04 10.52 -4.81
CA GLY A 37 12.64 10.06 -3.48
C GLY A 37 13.56 10.52 -2.36
N ASP A 38 14.60 11.31 -2.65
CA ASP A 38 15.58 11.70 -1.63
C ASP A 38 15.03 12.77 -0.68
N TYR A 39 15.30 12.64 0.62
CA TYR A 39 15.03 13.66 1.63
C TYR A 39 16.21 13.89 2.57
N GLN A 40 16.31 15.09 3.18
CA GLN A 40 17.40 15.42 4.10
C GLN A 40 17.00 16.43 5.18
N PHE A 41 17.47 16.16 6.40
CA PHE A 41 17.44 17.05 7.56
C PHE A 41 18.83 17.46 8.03
N THR A 42 18.97 18.71 8.48
CA THR A 42 20.20 19.20 9.11
C THR A 42 20.00 19.34 10.61
N VAL A 43 20.63 18.45 11.37
CA VAL A 43 20.51 18.43 12.83
C VAL A 43 21.72 19.07 13.50
N VAL A 44 21.46 19.93 14.47
CA VAL A 44 22.47 20.47 15.38
C VAL A 44 22.48 19.63 16.65
N ARG A 45 23.64 19.04 16.99
CA ARG A 45 23.79 18.26 18.22
C ARG A 45 23.69 19.14 19.46
N ASP A 46 23.01 18.63 20.47
CA ASP A 46 22.89 19.27 21.80
C ASP A 46 24.14 19.09 22.68
N GLY A 47 25.14 18.35 22.21
CA GLY A 47 26.39 18.07 22.92
C GLY A 47 26.33 16.85 23.84
N THR A 48 25.21 16.11 23.86
CA THR A 48 25.10 14.80 24.51
C THR A 48 25.85 13.72 23.72
N ASN A 49 26.20 12.62 24.39
CA ASN A 49 26.86 11.48 23.73
C ASN A 49 25.93 10.80 22.71
N GLU A 50 24.62 10.80 22.97
CA GLU A 50 23.60 10.20 22.14
C GLU A 50 22.38 11.12 22.11
N GLN A 51 21.95 11.48 20.91
CA GLN A 51 20.73 12.24 20.71
C GLN A 51 19.79 11.42 19.83
N VAL A 52 18.56 11.23 20.28
CA VAL A 52 17.57 10.39 19.59
C VAL A 52 16.58 11.28 18.85
N PHE A 53 16.26 10.87 17.63
CA PHE A 53 15.25 11.49 16.78
C PHE A 53 14.31 10.43 16.24
N THR A 54 13.09 10.84 15.93
CA THR A 54 12.16 10.04 15.14
C THR A 54 11.95 10.74 13.80
N ILE A 55 12.17 10.01 12.72
CA ILE A 55 11.76 10.42 11.38
C ILE A 55 10.43 9.74 11.12
N ARG A 56 9.44 10.50 10.67
CA ARG A 56 8.12 9.98 10.35
C ARG A 56 7.77 10.30 8.91
N GLU A 57 7.33 9.31 8.16
CA GLU A 57 6.68 9.50 6.88
C GLU A 57 5.21 9.84 7.07
N ILE A 58 4.70 10.72 6.22
CA ILE A 58 3.26 10.93 6.04
C ILE A 58 2.91 10.38 4.67
N ASP A 59 2.19 9.26 4.68
CA ASP A 59 1.73 8.56 3.49
C ASP A 59 1.13 9.53 2.49
N LEU A 60 1.62 9.44 1.27
CA LEU A 60 1.05 10.18 0.17
C LEU A 60 -0.16 9.39 -0.31
N GLN A 61 -1.37 9.89 -0.03
CA GLN A 61 -2.60 9.17 -0.39
C GLN A 61 -2.66 8.77 -1.88
N THR A 62 -2.06 9.55 -2.80
CA THR A 62 -2.02 9.23 -4.23
C THR A 62 -0.65 9.55 -4.82
N ASP A 63 -0.05 8.59 -5.49
CA ASP A 63 1.22 8.73 -6.18
C ASP A 63 1.05 9.50 -7.49
N VAL A 64 1.38 10.80 -7.47
CA VAL A 64 1.16 11.76 -8.57
C VAL A 64 1.63 11.29 -9.98
N PRO A 65 2.72 10.52 -10.15
CA PRO A 65 3.14 9.97 -11.44
C PRO A 65 2.26 8.82 -11.97
N THR A 66 1.66 8.01 -11.11
CA THR A 66 0.89 6.81 -11.51
C THR A 66 -0.62 7.00 -11.37
N GLY A 67 -1.05 7.84 -10.44
CA GLY A 67 -2.45 8.07 -10.11
C GLY A 67 -3.08 6.96 -9.29
N PHE A 68 -2.29 5.98 -8.84
CA PHE A 68 -2.70 4.96 -7.88
C PHE A 68 -2.49 5.48 -6.46
N ASP A 69 -3.34 5.00 -5.56
CA ASP A 69 -3.11 5.18 -4.15
C ASP A 69 -1.99 4.24 -3.70
N ILE A 70 -1.28 4.62 -2.64
CA ILE A 70 -0.12 3.89 -2.14
C ILE A 70 -0.23 3.71 -0.63
N ALA A 71 0.26 2.58 -0.15
CA ALA A 71 0.35 2.24 1.26
C ALA A 71 1.77 1.81 1.63
N SER A 72 2.08 1.92 2.93
CA SER A 72 3.39 1.56 3.47
C SER A 72 3.64 0.06 3.29
N VAL A 73 4.85 -0.28 2.87
CA VAL A 73 5.35 -1.67 2.80
C VAL A 73 6.36 -1.87 3.90
N SER A 74 6.32 -3.03 4.56
CA SER A 74 7.23 -3.29 5.66
C SER A 74 8.70 -3.19 5.25
N ASP A 75 9.45 -2.34 5.96
CA ASP A 75 10.85 -2.07 5.70
C ASP A 75 11.78 -2.57 6.83
N THR A 76 13.09 -2.41 6.60
CA THR A 76 14.12 -2.92 7.51
C THR A 76 14.49 -1.93 8.62
N ASP A 77 14.12 -0.66 8.50
CA ASP A 77 14.64 0.43 9.31
C ASP A 77 13.73 0.78 10.51
N GLY A 78 12.59 0.11 10.66
CA GLY A 78 11.64 0.27 11.78
C GLY A 78 10.88 -1.01 12.13
N ALA A 79 10.09 -0.92 13.21
CA ALA A 79 8.98 -1.87 13.46
C ALA A 79 7.62 -1.22 13.13
N ASN A 80 7.65 0.06 12.79
CA ASN A 80 6.54 0.85 12.32
C ASN A 80 7.00 1.38 10.97
N ASP A 81 6.28 1.03 9.92
CA ASP A 81 6.68 1.28 8.53
C ASP A 81 6.66 2.78 8.19
N ASN A 82 6.02 3.59 9.04
CA ASN A 82 6.00 5.05 8.94
C ASN A 82 6.93 5.76 9.93
N GLU A 83 7.69 5.05 10.76
CA GLU A 83 8.57 5.67 11.76
C GLU A 83 9.93 4.99 11.93
N ILE A 84 10.99 5.76 11.71
CA ILE A 84 12.37 5.33 11.92
C ILE A 84 12.96 6.07 13.12
N THR A 85 13.46 5.32 14.11
CA THR A 85 14.18 5.89 15.26
C THR A 85 15.67 5.97 15.00
N VAL A 86 16.21 7.19 15.00
CA VAL A 86 17.61 7.46 14.67
C VAL A 86 18.39 7.92 15.89
N VAL A 87 19.41 7.15 16.28
CA VAL A 87 20.34 7.53 17.37
C VAL A 87 21.59 8.20 16.79
N VAL A 88 21.76 9.50 16.98
CA VAL A 88 22.91 10.27 16.48
C VAL A 88 24.04 10.26 17.52
N ARG A 89 25.23 9.75 17.13
CA ARG A 89 26.40 9.62 18.02
C ARG A 89 27.62 10.44 17.63
N GLU A 90 28.04 10.51 16.35
CA GLU A 90 29.21 11.32 15.93
C GLU A 90 29.26 11.67 14.39
N ALA A 91 28.23 11.39 13.57
CA ALA A 91 28.26 11.67 12.12
C ALA A 91 26.85 11.78 11.48
N SER A 92 26.80 12.14 10.18
CA SER A 92 25.58 12.06 9.37
C SER A 92 25.03 10.63 9.35
N ARG A 93 23.74 10.48 9.57
CA ARG A 93 23.01 9.21 9.41
C ARG A 93 22.34 9.20 8.05
N VAL A 94 22.58 8.14 7.30
CA VAL A 94 22.07 7.85 5.94
C VAL A 94 21.40 6.49 5.99
N GLY A 95 20.56 6.15 5.01
CA GLY A 95 19.81 4.91 5.02
C GLY A 95 18.75 4.95 6.12
N ASN A 96 17.84 5.91 6.00
CA ASN A 96 16.65 5.96 6.84
C ASN A 96 15.51 5.91 5.82
N ASP A 97 15.38 4.75 5.19
CA ASP A 97 14.70 4.64 3.91
C ASP A 97 13.34 3.99 4.13
N PHE A 98 12.31 4.60 3.58
CA PHE A 98 10.94 4.10 3.60
C PHE A 98 10.59 3.44 2.27
N VAL A 99 9.64 2.51 2.29
CA VAL A 99 9.14 1.79 1.12
C VAL A 99 7.63 1.82 1.10
N ASP A 100 7.05 2.25 -0.03
CA ASP A 100 5.61 2.18 -0.27
C ASP A 100 5.31 1.33 -1.51
N GLY A 101 4.11 0.79 -1.59
CA GLY A 101 3.60 0.03 -2.74
C GLY A 101 2.26 0.56 -3.20
N PRO A 102 1.80 0.20 -4.40
CA PRO A 102 0.41 0.40 -4.79
C PRO A 102 -0.55 -0.20 -3.75
N ASP A 103 -1.71 0.45 -3.58
CA ASP A 103 -2.84 0.01 -2.75
C ASP A 103 -4.09 0.21 -3.61
N PHE A 104 -4.53 -0.86 -4.30
CA PHE A 104 -5.55 -0.79 -5.34
C PHE A 104 -6.97 -0.61 -4.77
N ASP A 105 -7.26 -1.19 -3.62
CA ASP A 105 -8.57 -1.12 -2.97
C ASP A 105 -8.70 -0.05 -1.87
N GLN A 106 -7.58 0.57 -1.47
CA GLN A 106 -7.48 1.67 -0.52
C GLN A 106 -7.79 1.29 0.92
N ASP A 107 -7.52 0.05 1.32
CA ASP A 107 -7.75 -0.41 2.69
C ASP A 107 -6.59 -0.13 3.66
N GLY A 108 -5.45 0.32 3.11
CA GLY A 108 -4.23 0.68 3.85
C GLY A 108 -3.18 -0.43 3.91
N LEU A 109 -3.37 -1.54 3.22
CA LEU A 109 -2.34 -2.53 2.91
C LEU A 109 -1.93 -2.39 1.44
N ALA A 110 -0.64 -2.52 1.18
CA ALA A 110 -0.15 -2.45 -0.19
C ALA A 110 -0.39 -3.80 -0.90
N ASP A 111 -0.62 -3.80 -2.21
CA ASP A 111 -0.88 -4.99 -3.05
C ASP A 111 0.24 -6.07 -2.99
N SER A 112 1.36 -5.79 -2.34
CA SER A 112 2.48 -6.74 -2.19
C SER A 112 2.39 -7.56 -0.90
N VAL A 113 1.52 -7.16 0.02
CA VAL A 113 1.30 -7.77 1.33
C VAL A 113 -0.18 -8.03 1.62
N ASP A 114 -1.08 -7.51 0.79
CA ASP A 114 -2.48 -7.91 0.75
C ASP A 114 -2.64 -9.36 0.24
N LEU A 115 -3.74 -10.02 0.61
CA LEU A 115 -4.14 -11.32 0.09
C LEU A 115 -5.34 -11.24 -0.88
N ASP A 116 -5.95 -10.07 -1.02
CA ASP A 116 -7.10 -9.75 -1.88
C ASP A 116 -7.00 -8.28 -2.34
N ASP A 117 -6.15 -7.99 -3.32
CA ASP A 117 -5.74 -6.61 -3.63
C ASP A 117 -6.87 -5.68 -4.14
N ASP A 118 -8.00 -6.24 -4.58
CA ASP A 118 -9.15 -5.45 -5.00
C ASP A 118 -10.37 -5.54 -4.08
N ASN A 119 -10.24 -6.33 -3.00
CA ASN A 119 -11.23 -6.56 -1.97
C ASN A 119 -12.58 -7.03 -2.51
N ASP A 120 -12.60 -7.78 -3.62
CA ASP A 120 -13.83 -8.32 -4.23
C ASP A 120 -14.35 -9.58 -3.51
N GLY A 121 -13.56 -10.12 -2.58
CA GLY A 121 -13.88 -11.31 -1.79
C GLY A 121 -13.29 -12.61 -2.33
N ILE A 122 -12.38 -12.53 -3.29
CA ILE A 122 -11.66 -13.63 -3.93
C ILE A 122 -10.17 -13.35 -3.73
N THR A 123 -9.45 -14.26 -3.07
CA THR A 123 -8.02 -14.01 -2.80
C THR A 123 -7.20 -14.05 -4.09
N ASP A 124 -6.10 -13.31 -4.18
CA ASP A 124 -5.21 -13.29 -5.35
C ASP A 124 -4.80 -14.69 -5.82
N VAL A 125 -4.61 -15.61 -4.87
CA VAL A 125 -4.25 -17.02 -5.16
C VAL A 125 -5.35 -17.74 -5.92
N ASP A 126 -6.60 -17.48 -5.55
CA ASP A 126 -7.82 -17.98 -6.18
C ASP A 126 -8.22 -17.13 -7.41
N GLU A 127 -7.43 -16.13 -7.78
CA GLU A 127 -7.54 -15.42 -9.06
C GLU A 127 -6.41 -15.78 -10.03
N GLY A 128 -5.44 -16.58 -9.56
CA GLY A 128 -4.31 -17.08 -10.32
C GLY A 128 -2.99 -16.33 -10.10
N GLY A 129 -2.95 -15.42 -9.13
CA GLY A 129 -1.79 -14.66 -8.68
C GLY A 129 -1.32 -13.60 -9.69
N ASP A 130 -0.11 -13.06 -9.46
CA ASP A 130 0.46 -11.85 -10.12
C ASP A 130 0.43 -11.82 -11.67
N THR A 131 0.23 -12.96 -12.32
CA THR A 131 0.36 -13.10 -13.78
C THR A 131 -0.89 -13.58 -14.50
N ALA A 132 -1.93 -13.97 -13.75
CA ALA A 132 -3.20 -14.34 -14.35
C ALA A 132 -3.89 -13.09 -14.89
N ASN A 133 -4.46 -13.23 -16.09
CA ASN A 133 -5.06 -12.15 -16.85
C ASN A 133 -6.01 -12.82 -17.87
N THR A 134 -7.31 -12.80 -17.58
CA THR A 134 -8.30 -13.63 -18.28
C THR A 134 -8.75 -13.02 -19.60
N ASP A 135 -8.98 -11.71 -19.62
CA ASP A 135 -9.37 -10.97 -20.83
C ASP A 135 -8.24 -10.90 -21.89
N GLY A 136 -6.99 -11.06 -21.46
CA GLY A 136 -5.78 -10.94 -22.27
C GLY A 136 -5.34 -9.50 -22.51
N THR A 137 -5.97 -8.52 -21.86
CA THR A 137 -5.68 -7.08 -21.94
C THR A 137 -5.70 -6.45 -20.54
N GLY A 138 -5.67 -5.12 -20.39
CA GLY A 138 -5.86 -4.54 -19.06
C GLY A 138 -4.86 -4.92 -17.94
N LEU A 139 -5.41 -5.09 -16.75
CA LEU A 139 -4.72 -5.34 -15.49
C LEU A 139 -4.67 -6.86 -15.19
N PRO A 140 -3.76 -7.37 -14.35
CA PRO A 140 -3.85 -8.73 -13.82
C PRO A 140 -5.15 -8.93 -13.04
N ASN A 141 -5.68 -10.16 -13.04
CA ASN A 141 -6.98 -10.47 -12.43
C ASN A 141 -7.11 -9.94 -10.99
N ARG A 142 -6.09 -10.17 -10.15
CA ARG A 142 -6.05 -9.72 -8.75
C ARG A 142 -6.29 -8.23 -8.49
N ILE A 143 -6.18 -7.39 -9.51
CA ILE A 143 -6.44 -5.94 -9.44
C ILE A 143 -7.36 -5.49 -10.58
N ASP A 144 -8.20 -6.38 -11.07
CA ASP A 144 -9.15 -6.12 -12.16
C ASP A 144 -10.55 -6.62 -11.77
N ARG A 145 -11.43 -5.70 -11.40
CA ARG A 145 -12.78 -5.99 -10.85
C ARG A 145 -13.79 -6.57 -11.86
N ASP A 146 -13.37 -6.79 -13.11
CA ASP A 146 -14.10 -7.47 -14.19
C ASP A 146 -13.06 -8.23 -15.03
N ALA A 147 -12.44 -9.26 -14.44
CA ALA A 147 -11.21 -9.90 -14.92
C ALA A 147 -11.29 -10.45 -16.36
N ASP A 148 -12.50 -10.74 -16.86
CA ASP A 148 -12.74 -11.22 -18.22
C ASP A 148 -13.45 -10.21 -19.16
N ASP A 149 -13.71 -9.02 -18.64
CA ASP A 149 -14.11 -7.80 -19.34
C ASP A 149 -15.49 -7.98 -20.04
N ASP A 150 -16.40 -8.70 -19.39
CA ASP A 150 -17.72 -9.06 -19.93
C ASP A 150 -18.88 -8.16 -19.43
N GLY A 151 -18.59 -7.33 -18.43
CA GLY A 151 -19.50 -6.37 -17.85
C GLY A 151 -20.21 -6.83 -16.58
N CYS A 152 -19.85 -8.01 -16.04
CA CYS A 152 -20.28 -8.49 -14.73
C CYS A 152 -19.08 -8.49 -13.76
N PRO A 153 -19.09 -7.69 -12.67
CA PRO A 153 -17.98 -7.68 -11.74
C PRO A 153 -17.72 -9.02 -11.05
N ASP A 154 -16.47 -9.34 -10.76
CA ASP A 154 -16.03 -10.61 -10.18
C ASP A 154 -16.72 -10.92 -8.83
N VAL A 155 -16.85 -9.91 -7.96
CA VAL A 155 -17.64 -9.98 -6.71
C VAL A 155 -19.09 -10.50 -6.94
N ILE A 156 -19.70 -10.15 -8.07
CA ILE A 156 -21.05 -10.60 -8.44
C ILE A 156 -21.02 -12.00 -9.06
N GLU A 157 -20.03 -12.30 -9.90
CA GLU A 157 -19.81 -13.61 -10.50
C GLU A 157 -19.62 -14.69 -9.43
N ALA A 158 -18.83 -14.37 -8.40
CA ALA A 158 -18.62 -15.19 -7.21
C ALA A 158 -19.87 -15.36 -6.33
N GLY A 159 -20.94 -14.62 -6.63
CA GLY A 159 -22.22 -14.69 -5.94
C GLY A 159 -22.23 -13.94 -4.60
N PHE A 160 -21.32 -12.99 -4.42
CA PHE A 160 -21.25 -12.16 -3.24
C PHE A 160 -22.16 -10.92 -3.34
N ILE A 161 -22.16 -10.11 -2.29
CA ILE A 161 -23.01 -8.92 -2.19
C ILE A 161 -22.17 -7.71 -2.54
N ASP A 162 -22.62 -6.95 -3.53
CA ASP A 162 -22.16 -5.60 -3.86
C ASP A 162 -23.42 -4.78 -4.26
N ASN A 163 -24.05 -4.08 -3.31
CA ASN A 163 -25.24 -3.26 -3.65
C ASN A 163 -24.89 -1.80 -3.93
N ASP A 164 -23.69 -1.35 -3.58
CA ASP A 164 -23.13 -0.04 -3.93
C ASP A 164 -22.69 0.02 -5.40
N GLY A 165 -22.35 -1.13 -5.98
CA GLY A 165 -21.84 -1.26 -7.33
C GLY A 165 -20.42 -0.72 -7.48
N ASP A 166 -19.59 -0.85 -6.44
CA ASP A 166 -18.18 -0.42 -6.49
C ASP A 166 -17.21 -1.56 -6.81
N GLY A 167 -17.73 -2.79 -6.96
CA GLY A 167 -16.95 -3.97 -7.26
C GLY A 167 -16.24 -4.58 -6.05
N GLN A 168 -16.47 -4.08 -4.83
CA GLN A 168 -15.87 -4.62 -3.61
C GLN A 168 -16.88 -5.45 -2.79
N LEU A 169 -16.36 -6.33 -1.95
CA LEU A 169 -17.16 -7.21 -1.12
C LEU A 169 -17.92 -6.43 -0.04
N GLY A 170 -19.24 -6.43 -0.18
CA GLY A 170 -20.16 -6.00 0.85
C GLY A 170 -20.91 -4.74 0.48
N ASN A 171 -20.95 -3.78 1.41
CA ASN A 171 -21.63 -2.48 1.26
C ASN A 171 -21.01 -1.39 2.15
N GLN A 172 -19.79 -1.65 2.66
CA GLN A 172 -19.07 -0.70 3.50
C GLN A 172 -18.00 -0.08 2.63
N VAL A 173 -17.91 1.24 2.66
CA VAL A 173 -16.95 1.99 1.83
C VAL A 173 -16.09 2.86 2.76
N PRO A 174 -14.79 2.54 2.95
CA PRO A 174 -14.13 1.30 2.50
C PRO A 174 -14.60 0.06 3.29
N PRO A 175 -14.37 -1.17 2.79
CA PRO A 175 -14.57 -2.40 3.54
C PRO A 175 -13.69 -2.42 4.82
N THR A 176 -14.05 -3.27 5.78
CA THR A 176 -13.19 -3.52 6.95
C THR A 176 -12.42 -4.81 6.72
N VAL A 177 -11.09 -4.74 6.72
CA VAL A 177 -10.20 -5.89 6.54
C VAL A 177 -9.54 -6.36 7.84
N ASP A 178 -8.95 -7.56 7.82
CA ASP A 178 -8.08 -8.05 8.90
C ASP A 178 -6.59 -7.69 8.69
N GLU A 179 -5.68 -8.33 9.44
CA GLU A 179 -4.24 -8.02 9.36
C GLU A 179 -3.60 -8.54 8.06
N ASP A 180 -4.27 -9.43 7.34
CA ASP A 180 -3.82 -10.02 6.07
C ASP A 180 -4.58 -9.44 4.86
N GLY A 181 -5.35 -8.35 5.02
CA GLY A 181 -6.09 -7.69 3.93
C GLY A 181 -7.43 -8.32 3.56
N LEU A 182 -7.88 -9.37 4.26
CA LEU A 182 -9.15 -10.00 3.93
C LEU A 182 -10.36 -9.24 4.51
N VAL A 183 -11.37 -8.93 3.68
CA VAL A 183 -12.64 -8.32 4.08
C VAL A 183 -13.37 -9.13 5.16
N THR A 184 -13.55 -8.51 6.32
CA THR A 184 -14.31 -9.05 7.47
C THR A 184 -15.74 -8.49 7.57
N SER A 185 -16.05 -7.43 6.82
CA SER A 185 -17.39 -6.81 6.77
C SER A 185 -18.39 -7.54 5.85
N GLY A 186 -17.93 -8.53 5.09
CA GLY A 186 -18.70 -9.29 4.11
C GLY A 186 -18.70 -10.81 4.36
N ASN A 187 -19.36 -11.56 3.47
CA ASN A 187 -19.24 -13.03 3.42
C ASN A 187 -18.64 -13.42 2.06
N GLY A 188 -17.31 -13.49 1.98
CA GLY A 188 -16.54 -13.89 0.80
C GLY A 188 -15.68 -15.13 1.08
N TYR A 189 -14.64 -15.34 0.27
CA TYR A 189 -13.60 -16.37 0.46
C TYR A 189 -14.14 -17.80 0.60
N LEU A 190 -15.28 -18.07 -0.01
CA LEU A 190 -15.77 -19.43 -0.17
C LEU A 190 -15.01 -20.02 -1.35
N HIS A 191 -14.39 -21.19 -1.17
CA HIS A 191 -13.72 -21.87 -2.27
C HIS A 191 -14.70 -22.13 -3.42
N LEU A 192 -14.55 -21.36 -4.49
CA LEU A 192 -15.29 -21.45 -5.73
C LEU A 192 -14.38 -22.09 -6.78
N GLU A 193 -14.97 -22.76 -7.76
CA GLU A 193 -14.15 -23.21 -8.90
C GLU A 193 -13.82 -21.98 -9.74
N MET A 194 -12.55 -21.80 -10.12
CA MET A 194 -12.07 -20.74 -11.03
C MET A 194 -12.95 -20.56 -12.28
N GLU A 195 -13.58 -21.64 -12.74
CA GLU A 195 -14.50 -21.64 -13.87
C GLU A 195 -15.79 -20.84 -13.62
N ILE A 196 -16.07 -20.36 -12.40
CA ILE A 196 -17.27 -19.57 -12.06
C ILE A 196 -16.98 -18.07 -11.99
N ILE A 197 -15.75 -17.70 -11.61
CA ILE A 197 -15.35 -16.32 -11.28
C ILE A 197 -14.86 -15.56 -12.51
N MET A 198 -14.47 -16.25 -13.58
CA MET A 198 -13.83 -15.65 -14.75
C MET A 198 -14.41 -16.22 -16.05
N GLU A 199 -15.72 -16.44 -16.04
CA GLU A 199 -16.42 -17.18 -17.09
C GLU A 199 -17.15 -16.22 -18.01
N ARG A 200 -16.60 -15.99 -19.22
CA ARG A 200 -17.27 -15.12 -20.22
C ARG A 200 -18.73 -15.51 -20.35
N GLN A 201 -19.64 -14.74 -19.76
CA GLN A 201 -21.05 -14.99 -19.87
C GLN A 201 -21.45 -14.58 -21.27
N THR A 202 -21.49 -15.57 -22.17
CA THR A 202 -22.02 -15.34 -23.50
C THR A 202 -23.52 -15.05 -23.39
N PHE A 203 -23.89 -13.78 -23.44
CA PHE A 203 -25.29 -13.32 -23.54
C PHE A 203 -25.98 -13.76 -24.84
#